data_AF-G4YXC4-F1
#
_entry.id   AF-G4YXC4-F1
#
_cell.length_a   1.000
_cell.length_b   1.000
_cell.length_c   1.000
_cell.angle_alpha   90.00
_cell.angle_beta   90.00
_cell.angle_gamma   90.00
#
_symmetry.space_group_name_H-M   'P 1'
#
loop_
_entity.id
_entity.type
_entity.pdbx_description
1 polymer ?
#
loop_
_entity_poly.entity_id
_entity_poly.type
_entity_poly.pdbx_seq_one_letter_code
_entity_poly.pdbx_strand_id
1 'polypeptide(L)'
;MARLTCVIIQEGSTISIVIDEGLPVYELKKAIKAKRPNNLKDVDAARLHLFLAKDGDAWLGASSEVARQLQNGEIPDAIKTLQ
;
A
#
# COMPACT_ATOMS: atom_id res chain seq x y z
N MET A 1 5.91 -9.10 -14.87
CA MET A 1 4.66 -9.00 -14.09
C MET A 1 5.01 -9.08 -12.62
N ALA A 2 4.61 -8.08 -11.84
CA ALA A 2 4.91 -8.00 -10.42
C ALA A 2 3.65 -8.22 -9.57
N ARG A 3 3.80 -8.92 -8.44
CA ARG A 3 2.78 -9.04 -7.41
C ARG A 3 3.13 -8.14 -6.24
N LEU A 4 2.26 -7.18 -5.94
CA LEU A 4 2.42 -6.25 -4.84
C LEU A 4 1.37 -6.54 -3.77
N THR A 5 1.80 -6.48 -2.52
CA THR A 5 0.90 -6.45 -1.35
C THR A 5 0.89 -5.02 -0.84
N CYS A 6 -0.27 -4.38 -0.89
CA CYS A 6 -0.46 -3.03 -0.40
C CYS A 6 -1.29 -3.06 0.88
N VAL A 7 -0.93 -2.20 1.82
CA VAL A 7 -1.70 -1.95 3.04
C VAL A 7 -2.36 -0.59 2.90
N ILE A 8 -3.66 -0.52 3.19
CA ILE A 8 -4.38 0.77 3.26
C ILE A 8 -4.35 1.24 4.72
N ILE A 9 -3.55 2.27 4.93
CA ILE A 9 -3.43 2.95 6.22
C ILE A 9 -4.82 3.50 6.62
N GLN A 10 -5.18 3.37 7.91
CA GLN A 10 -6.49 3.67 8.53
C GLN A 10 -7.58 2.58 8.41
N GLU A 11 -7.53 1.68 7.42
CA GLU A 11 -8.50 0.58 7.34
C GLU A 11 -7.99 -0.68 8.04
N GLY A 12 -6.66 -0.89 8.08
CA GLY A 12 -6.09 -2.17 8.51
C GLY A 12 -6.44 -3.29 7.54
N SER A 13 -6.40 -3.01 6.24
CA SER A 13 -6.71 -4.00 5.22
C SER A 13 -5.55 -4.15 4.24
N THR A 14 -5.30 -5.40 3.85
CA THR A 14 -4.34 -5.74 2.80
C THR A 14 -5.07 -6.00 1.49
N ILE A 15 -4.44 -5.58 0.39
CA ILE A 15 -4.84 -5.95 -0.96
C ILE A 15 -3.64 -6.50 -1.71
N SER A 16 -3.89 -7.53 -2.52
CA SER A 16 -2.91 -8.06 -3.44
C SER A 16 -3.26 -7.63 -4.86
N ILE A 17 -2.29 -7.06 -5.55
CA ILE A 17 -2.42 -6.54 -6.92
C ILE A 17 -1.35 -7.21 -7.78
N VAL A 18 -1.74 -7.65 -8.96
CA VAL A 18 -0.83 -8.09 -10.00
C VAL A 18 -0.85 -7.02 -11.09
N ILE A 19 0.32 -6.49 -11.43
CA ILE A 19 0.46 -5.44 -12.44
C ILE A 19 1.66 -5.74 -13.33
N ASP A 20 1.60 -5.32 -14.59
CA ASP A 20 2.75 -5.36 -15.48
C ASP A 20 3.81 -4.33 -15.03
N GLU A 21 5.09 -4.72 -15.07
CA GLU A 21 6.21 -3.90 -14.62
C GLU A 21 6.46 -2.68 -15.51
N GLY A 22 6.03 -2.73 -16.78
CA GLY A 22 6.13 -1.60 -17.70
C GLY A 22 5.05 -0.54 -17.52
N LEU A 23 4.05 -0.79 -16.65
CA LEU A 23 2.95 0.16 -16.44
C LEU A 23 3.32 1.28 -15.48
N PRO A 24 2.82 2.51 -15.72
CA PRO A 24 3.13 3.65 -14.86
C PRO A 24 2.46 3.51 -13.49
N VAL A 25 3.00 4.21 -12.49
CA VAL A 25 2.47 4.25 -11.12
C VAL A 25 0.99 4.67 -11.08
N TYR A 26 0.53 5.45 -12.05
CA TYR A 26 -0.88 5.81 -12.17
C TYR A 26 -1.80 4.59 -12.38
N GLU A 27 -1.36 3.60 -13.17
CA GLU A 27 -2.12 2.36 -13.35
C GLU A 27 -2.12 1.50 -12.07
N LEU A 28 -1.02 1.51 -11.31
CA LEU A 28 -1.01 0.91 -9.97
C LEU A 28 -2.04 1.57 -9.04
N LYS A 29 -2.08 2.91 -9.01
CA LYS A 29 -3.07 3.67 -8.23
C LYS A 29 -4.51 3.35 -8.64
N LYS A 30 -4.78 3.23 -9.94
CA LYS A 30 -6.09 2.80 -10.46
C LYS A 30 -6.44 1.38 -10.02
N ALA A 31 -5.48 0.45 -10.08
CA ALA A 31 -5.68 -0.93 -9.64
C ALA A 31 -5.99 -1.03 -8.13
N ILE A 32 -5.32 -0.22 -7.30
CA ILE A 32 -5.62 -0.08 -5.87
C ILE A 32 -7.07 0.40 -5.66
N LYS A 33 -7.45 1.49 -6.33
CA LYS A 33 -8.83 2.03 -6.25
C LYS A 33 -9.88 0.99 -6.68
N ALA A 34 -9.62 0.27 -7.77
CA ALA A 34 -10.53 -0.75 -8.29
C ALA A 34 -10.74 -1.94 -7.33
N LYS A 35 -9.74 -2.27 -6.51
CA LYS A 35 -9.86 -3.32 -5.47
C LYS A 35 -10.63 -2.88 -4.23
N ARG A 36 -10.75 -1.57 -4.00
CA ARG A 36 -11.44 -0.97 -2.84
C ARG A 36 -12.37 0.16 -3.29
N PRO A 37 -13.37 -0.15 -4.14
CA PRO A 37 -14.22 0.87 -4.74
C PRO A 37 -15.03 1.63 -3.69
N ASN A 38 -15.45 0.98 -2.59
CA ASN A 38 -16.23 1.62 -1.54
C ASN A 38 -15.39 2.57 -0.68
N ASN A 39 -14.21 2.13 -0.24
CA ASN A 39 -13.33 2.92 0.63
C ASN A 39 -12.68 4.08 -0.12
N LEU A 40 -12.46 3.94 -1.43
CA LEU A 40 -11.80 4.93 -2.28
C LEU A 40 -12.75 5.56 -3.30
N LYS A 41 -14.08 5.49 -3.07
CA LYS A 41 -15.10 6.01 -4.01
C LYS A 41 -14.90 7.50 -4.31
N ASP A 42 -14.67 8.30 -3.27
CA ASP A 42 -14.55 9.76 -3.33
C ASP A 42 -13.10 10.23 -3.51
N VAL A 43 -12.15 9.30 -3.62
CA VAL A 43 -10.72 9.59 -3.78
C VAL A 43 -10.32 9.33 -5.22
N ASP A 44 -9.79 10.33 -5.91
CA ASP A 44 -9.16 10.13 -7.22
C ASP A 44 -7.93 9.23 -7.06
N ALA A 45 -7.74 8.26 -7.95
CA ALA A 45 -6.54 7.44 -7.99
C ALA A 45 -5.27 8.31 -8.01
N ALA A 46 -5.27 9.44 -8.73
CA ALA A 46 -4.13 10.36 -8.78
C ALA A 46 -3.73 10.89 -7.39
N ARG A 47 -4.71 11.07 -6.49
CA ARG A 47 -4.54 11.60 -5.13
C ARG A 47 -4.03 10.58 -4.11
N LEU A 48 -3.94 9.30 -4.48
CA LEU A 48 -3.34 8.29 -3.62
C LEU A 48 -1.83 8.56 -3.47
N HIS A 49 -1.37 8.62 -2.23
CA HIS A 49 0.06 8.64 -1.92
C HIS A 49 0.49 7.21 -1.61
N LEU A 50 1.54 6.76 -2.30
CA LEU A 50 2.08 5.42 -2.14
C LEU A 50 3.46 5.55 -1.51
N PHE A 51 3.68 4.83 -0.42
CA PHE A 51 4.96 4.74 0.26
C PHE A 51 5.49 3.32 0.10
N LEU A 52 6.78 3.19 -0.19
CA LEU A 52 7.43 1.88 -0.21
C LEU A 52 7.63 1.42 1.23
N ALA A 53 7.10 0.26 1.58
CA ALA A 53 7.37 -0.36 2.87
C ALA A 53 8.76 -0.99 2.82
N LYS A 54 9.77 -0.24 3.25
CA LYS A 54 11.16 -0.69 3.36
C LYS A 54 11.63 -0.71 4.81
N ASP A 55 12.48 -1.67 5.13
CA ASP A 55 13.27 -1.72 6.36
C ASP A 55 14.75 -1.59 5.96
N GLY A 56 15.28 -0.38 6.11
CA GLY A 56 16.55 0.01 5.49
C GLY A 56 16.51 -0.12 3.96
N ASP A 57 17.44 -0.90 3.40
CA ASP A 57 17.52 -1.16 1.96
C ASP A 57 16.65 -2.35 1.49
N ALA A 58 16.07 -3.10 2.43
CA ALA A 58 15.26 -4.27 2.15
C ALA A 58 13.75 -3.94 2.14
N TRP A 59 12.97 -4.79 1.47
CA TRP A 59 11.51 -4.74 1.61
C TRP A 59 11.09 -5.15 3.01
N LEU A 60 10.09 -4.47 3.55
CA LEU A 60 9.52 -4.82 4.83
C LEU A 60 8.90 -6.23 4.74
N GLY A 61 9.50 -7.18 5.45
CA GLY A 61 9.00 -8.54 5.50
C GLY A 61 7.62 -8.60 6.13
N ALA A 62 6.71 -9.40 5.56
CA ALA A 62 5.33 -9.51 6.07
C ALA A 62 5.23 -10.06 7.51
N SER A 63 6.28 -10.70 8.01
CA SER A 63 6.39 -11.21 9.39
C SER A 63 7.01 -10.20 10.37
N SER A 64 7.44 -9.02 9.91
CA SER A 64 7.98 -7.99 10.79
C SER A 64 6.87 -7.40 11.66
N GLU A 65 7.25 -6.88 12.82
CA GLU A 65 6.30 -6.27 13.75
C GLU A 65 5.60 -5.06 13.10
N VAL A 66 6.37 -4.21 12.40
CA VAL A 66 5.83 -3.06 11.66
C VAL A 66 4.80 -3.50 10.61
N ALA A 67 5.06 -4.60 9.89
CA ALA A 67 4.11 -5.11 8.91
C ALA A 67 2.82 -5.64 9.55
N ARG A 68 2.92 -6.29 10.72
CA ARG A 68 1.75 -6.75 11.49
C ARG A 68 0.91 -5.60 12.02
N GLN A 69 1.56 -4.58 12.58
CA GLN A 69 0.89 -3.36 13.05
C GLN A 69 0.12 -2.69 11.91
N LEU A 70 0.76 -2.52 10.75
CA LEU A 70 0.14 -1.99 9.54
C LEU A 70 -1.06 -2.85 9.08
N GLN A 71 -0.93 -4.17 9.10
CA GLN A 71 -2.03 -5.09 8.77
C GLN A 71 -3.21 -4.96 9.73
N ASN A 72 -2.97 -4.60 10.99
CA ASN A 72 -3.99 -4.35 11.99
C ASN A 72 -4.56 -2.91 11.93
N GLY A 73 -4.07 -2.08 11.01
CA GLY A 73 -4.51 -0.68 10.84
C GLY A 73 -3.83 0.31 11.77
N GLU A 74 -2.85 -0.15 12.54
CA GLU A 74 -2.00 0.72 13.36
C GLU A 74 -0.98 1.43 12.46
N ILE A 75 -0.58 2.64 12.86
CA ILE A 75 0.45 3.41 12.16
C ILE A 75 1.69 3.46 13.06
N PRO A 76 2.69 2.61 12.82
CA PRO A 76 3.93 2.61 13.58
C PRO A 76 4.68 3.93 13.41
N ASP A 77 5.47 4.33 14.41
CA ASP A 77 6.24 5.58 14.34
C ASP A 77 7.22 5.61 13.16
N ALA A 78 7.74 4.44 12.76
CA ALA A 78 8.59 4.29 11.57
C ALA A 78 7.89 4.67 10.25
N ILE A 79 6.55 4.69 10.21
CA ILE A 79 5.75 5.07 9.03
C ILE A 79 5.33 6.54 9.10
N LYS A 80 5.18 7.11 10.30
CA LYS A 80 4.87 8.54 10.48
C LYS A 80 5.97 9.44 9.96
N THR A 81 7.22 8.98 9.97
CA THR A 81 8.37 9.71 9.45
C THR A 81 8.44 9.76 7.92
N LEU A 82 7.59 8.99 7.23
CA LEU A 82 7.47 9.00 5.77
C LEU A 82 6.44 10.02 5.26
N GLN A 83 5.66 10.66 6.15
CA GLN A 83 4.60 11.63 5.82
C GLN A 83 5.12 13.04 5.58
#